data_AF-A0A4U6S2K8-F1
#
_entry.id   AF-A0A4U6S2K8-F1
#
_cell.length_a   1.000
_cell.length_b   1.000
_cell.length_c   1.000
_cell.angle_alpha   90.00
_cell.angle_beta   90.00
_cell.angle_gamma   90.00
#
_symmetry.space_group_name_H-M   'P 1'
#
loop_
_entity.id
_entity.type
_entity.pdbx_description
1 polymer ?
#
loop_
_entity_poly.entity_id
_entity_poly.type
_entity_poly.pdbx_seq_one_letter_code
_entity_poly.pdbx_strand_id
1 'polypeptide(L)'
;MPLTRGRIGGYDSERLAFGFTMMNGDQEIECQISDAALDELAGTRGTASMARQAQFVALRDAVEQIASDLYDSGPMVRGATIRIFTKHIPKEQS
;
A
#
# COMPACT_ATOMS: atom_id res chain seq x y z
N MET A 1 -5.86 15.85 -0.88
CA MET A 1 -4.94 16.24 0.24
C MET A 1 -4.28 14.94 0.64
N PRO A 2 -2.94 14.85 0.77
CA PRO A 2 -2.32 13.56 1.00
C PRO A 2 -2.79 12.98 2.32
N LEU A 3 -3.08 11.69 2.32
CA LEU A 3 -3.34 10.95 3.54
C LEU A 3 -2.09 10.99 4.41
N THR A 4 -2.25 11.08 5.72
CA THR A 4 -1.13 11.06 6.65
C THR A 4 -0.85 9.64 7.14
N ARG A 5 0.38 9.44 7.61
CA ARG A 5 0.87 8.15 8.08
C ARG A 5 0.03 7.60 9.24
N GLY A 6 -0.48 6.39 9.08
CA GLY A 6 -1.17 5.64 10.14
C GLY A 6 -0.33 4.51 10.70
N ARG A 7 -0.98 3.37 10.97
CA ARG A 7 -0.37 2.20 11.62
C ARG A 7 0.14 1.20 10.58
N ILE A 8 1.23 0.53 10.93
CA ILE A 8 1.65 -0.68 10.20
C ILE A 8 0.73 -1.80 10.66
N GLY A 9 0.08 -2.47 9.71
CA GLY A 9 -0.74 -3.64 10.00
C GLY A 9 0.10 -4.92 9.92
N GLY A 10 -0.46 -5.95 9.30
CA GLY A 10 0.18 -7.24 9.16
C GLY A 10 0.02 -7.82 7.75
N TYR A 11 0.77 -8.89 7.51
CA TYR A 11 0.63 -9.66 6.29
C TYR A 11 -0.59 -10.59 6.36
N ASP A 12 -1.47 -10.49 5.37
CA ASP A 12 -2.60 -11.38 5.16
C ASP A 12 -2.23 -12.37 4.04
N SER A 13 -1.97 -13.62 4.44
CA SER A 13 -1.58 -14.69 3.52
C SER A 13 -2.74 -15.20 2.64
N GLU A 14 -3.99 -15.01 3.06
CA GLU A 14 -5.15 -15.39 2.24
C GLU A 14 -5.35 -14.39 1.10
N ARG A 15 -5.07 -13.11 1.37
CA ARG A 15 -5.17 -12.01 0.40
C ARG A 15 -3.87 -11.75 -0.36
N LEU A 16 -2.76 -12.37 0.04
CA LEU A 16 -1.42 -12.11 -0.46
C LEU A 16 -1.12 -10.60 -0.48
N ALA A 17 -1.41 -9.95 0.65
CA ALA A 17 -1.33 -8.50 0.77
C ALA A 17 -0.84 -8.08 2.16
N PHE A 18 -0.12 -6.97 2.20
CA PHE A 18 0.29 -6.32 3.43
C PHE A 18 -0.70 -5.21 3.78
N GLY A 19 -1.33 -5.33 4.95
CA GLY A 19 -2.26 -4.34 5.48
C GLY A 19 -1.54 -3.23 6.25
N PHE A 20 -2.05 -2.02 6.12
CA PHE A 20 -1.63 -0.84 6.88
C PHE A 20 -2.78 0.17 6.91
N THR A 21 -2.66 1.19 7.75
CA THR A 21 -3.65 2.27 7.78
C THR A 21 -3.01 3.61 7.45
N MET A 22 -3.83 4.51 6.94
CA MET A 22 -3.53 5.92 6.76
C MET A 22 -4.63 6.77 7.38
N MET A 23 -4.37 8.05 7.60
CA MET A 23 -5.31 8.96 8.25
C MET A 23 -5.73 10.08 7.30
N ASN A 24 -7.04 10.38 7.27
CA ASN A 24 -7.57 11.58 6.66
C ASN A 24 -8.18 12.46 7.76
N GLY A 25 -7.37 13.35 8.35
CA GLY A 25 -7.75 14.01 9.60
C GLY A 25 -7.93 12.98 10.71
N ASP A 26 -9.13 12.93 11.30
CA ASP A 26 -9.48 11.98 12.37
C ASP A 26 -10.00 10.63 11.86
N GLN A 27 -10.13 10.46 10.55
CA GLN A 27 -10.64 9.23 9.96
C GLN A 27 -9.49 8.28 9.61
N GLU A 28 -9.49 7.08 10.21
CA GLU A 28 -8.61 6.00 9.79
C GLU A 28 -9.14 5.33 8.51
N ILE A 29 -8.23 5.14 7.56
CA ILE A 29 -8.46 4.53 6.25
C ILE A 29 -7.63 3.25 6.18
N GLU A 30 -8.32 2.13 5.94
CA GLU A 30 -7.72 0.83 5.73
C GLU A 30 -7.06 0.77 4.34
N CYS A 31 -5.80 0.37 4.29
CA CYS A 31 -5.01 0.24 3.07
C CYS A 31 -4.37 -1.15 2.99
N GLN A 32 -4.25 -1.65 1.76
CA GLN A 32 -3.60 -2.92 1.48
C GLN A 32 -2.76 -2.78 0.22
N ILE A 33 -1.57 -3.36 0.23
CA ILE A 33 -0.74 -3.52 -0.96
C ILE A 33 -0.53 -5.01 -1.24
N SER A 34 -0.80 -5.44 -2.48
CA SER A 34 -0.59 -6.83 -2.86
C SER A 34 0.90 -7.17 -2.95
N ASP A 35 1.21 -8.45 -2.78
CA ASP A 35 2.60 -8.90 -2.80
C ASP A 35 3.32 -8.59 -4.10
N ALA A 36 2.62 -8.78 -5.21
CA ALA A 36 3.14 -8.46 -6.54
C ALA A 36 3.42 -6.96 -6.70
N ALA A 37 2.58 -6.09 -6.14
CA ALA A 37 2.76 -4.65 -6.21
C ALA A 37 3.96 -4.20 -5.38
N LEU A 38 4.14 -4.77 -4.19
CA LEU A 38 5.28 -4.49 -3.33
C LEU A 38 6.60 -4.98 -3.95
N ASP A 39 6.59 -6.11 -4.63
CA ASP A 39 7.73 -6.66 -5.37
C ASP A 39 8.10 -5.80 -6.59
N GLU A 40 7.09 -5.35 -7.35
CA GLU A 40 7.29 -4.44 -8.47
C GLU A 40 7.87 -3.10 -8.01
N LEU A 41 7.37 -2.56 -6.90
CA LEU A 41 7.89 -1.34 -6.29
C LEU A 41 9.32 -1.50 -5.74
N ALA A 42 9.68 -2.69 -5.26
CA ALA A 42 11.04 -2.99 -4.81
C ALA A 42 12.04 -3.18 -5.96
N GLY A 43 11.56 -3.38 -7.19
CA GLY A 43 12.39 -3.82 -8.31
C GLY A 43 12.93 -5.26 -8.14
N THR A 44 12.42 -6.03 -7.17
CA THR A 44 12.86 -7.39 -6.85
C THR A 44 11.66 -8.33 -6.77
N ARG A 45 11.69 -9.44 -7.50
CA ARG A 45 10.65 -10.48 -7.40
C ARG A 45 10.99 -11.50 -6.32
N GLY A 46 10.00 -11.89 -5.51
CA GLY A 46 10.08 -13.10 -4.69
C GLY A 46 10.67 -12.91 -3.30
N THR A 47 10.48 -11.74 -2.68
CA THR A 47 10.88 -11.56 -1.28
C THR A 47 10.11 -12.52 -0.37
N ALA A 48 10.84 -13.26 0.45
CA ALA A 48 10.28 -14.20 1.41
C ALA A 48 9.29 -13.50 2.35
N SER A 49 8.21 -14.18 2.75
CA SER A 49 7.15 -13.62 3.59
C SER A 49 7.67 -13.01 4.90
N MET A 50 8.73 -13.57 5.48
CA MET A 50 9.38 -13.07 6.70
C MET A 50 10.06 -11.69 6.53
N ALA A 51 10.37 -11.28 5.30
CA ALA A 51 10.97 -9.99 4.99
C ALA A 51 9.94 -8.96 4.47
N ARG A 52 8.65 -9.34 4.34
CA ARG A 52 7.59 -8.45 3.82
C ARG A 52 7.41 -7.19 4.64
N GLN A 53 7.41 -7.29 5.97
CA GLN A 53 7.30 -6.11 6.83
C GLN A 53 8.51 -5.19 6.67
N ALA A 54 9.73 -5.73 6.59
CA ALA A 54 10.93 -4.93 6.39
C ALA A 54 10.94 -4.24 5.02
N GLN A 55 10.52 -4.94 3.95
CA GLN A 55 10.36 -4.38 2.62
C GLN A 55 9.27 -3.29 2.59
N PHE A 56 8.14 -3.53 3.24
CA PHE A 56 7.09 -2.51 3.38
C PHE A 56 7.61 -1.27 4.10
N VAL A 57 8.33 -1.43 5.21
CA VAL A 57 8.92 -0.29 5.95
C VAL A 57 9.90 0.49 5.08
N ALA A 58 10.74 -0.21 4.29
CA ALA A 58 11.69 0.43 3.39
C ALA A 58 11.02 1.20 2.25
N LEU A 59 9.85 0.73 1.77
CA LEU A 59 9.10 1.32 0.66
C LEU A 59 7.91 2.17 1.13
N ARG A 60 7.77 2.39 2.44
CA ARG A 60 6.54 2.91 3.05
C ARG A 60 6.12 4.25 2.46
N ASP A 61 7.06 5.16 2.24
CA ASP A 61 6.79 6.50 1.70
C ASP A 61 6.16 6.41 0.30
N ALA A 62 6.70 5.54 -0.57
CA ALA A 62 6.17 5.35 -1.92
C ALA A 62 4.80 4.66 -1.91
N VAL A 63 4.61 3.66 -1.04
CA VAL A 63 3.31 2.98 -0.88
C VAL A 63 2.23 3.95 -0.36
N GLU A 64 2.57 4.79 0.62
CA GLU A 64 1.69 5.81 1.20
C GLU A 64 1.32 6.90 0.17
N GLN A 65 2.26 7.27 -0.71
CA GLN A 65 1.98 8.18 -1.82
C GLN A 65 0.97 7.58 -2.81
N ILE A 66 1.19 6.33 -3.25
CA ILE A 66 0.27 5.63 -4.17
C ILE A 66 -1.12 5.48 -3.53
N ALA A 67 -1.19 5.18 -2.24
CA ALA A 67 -2.46 5.12 -1.52
C ALA A 67 -3.19 6.49 -1.53
N SER A 68 -2.46 7.58 -1.31
CA SER A 68 -3.02 8.94 -1.35
C SER A 68 -3.55 9.29 -2.74
N ASP A 69 -2.82 8.94 -3.80
CA ASP A 69 -3.23 9.20 -5.19
C ASP A 69 -4.49 8.39 -5.56
N LEU A 70 -4.59 7.14 -5.11
CA LEU A 70 -5.78 6.30 -5.29
C LEU A 70 -6.98 6.82 -4.51
N TYR A 71 -6.75 7.36 -3.31
CA TYR A 71 -7.80 7.96 -2.50
C TYR A 71 -8.37 9.22 -3.14
N ASP A 72 -7.50 10.10 -3.63
CA ASP A 72 -7.90 11.37 -4.26
C ASP A 72 -8.57 11.15 -5.64
N SER A 73 -8.31 10.03 -6.33
CA SER A 73 -8.85 9.73 -7.68
C SER A 73 -10.13 8.89 -7.71
N GLY A 74 -10.50 8.23 -6.62
CA GLY A 74 -11.64 7.30 -6.57
C GLY A 74 -12.89 7.88 -5.89
N PRO A 75 -14.09 7.38 -6.21
CA PRO A 75 -15.27 7.65 -5.39
C PRO A 75 -15.06 6.99 -4.01
N MET A 76 -14.75 7.80 -3.00
CA MET A 76 -14.59 7.32 -1.63
C MET A 76 -15.91 6.81 -1.07
N VAL A 77 -16.11 5.50 -1.12
CA VAL A 77 -17.17 4.86 -0.35
C VAL A 77 -16.70 4.75 1.10
N ARG A 78 -17.52 5.24 2.04
CA ARG A 78 -17.20 5.15 3.47
C ARG A 78 -17.01 3.68 3.87
N GLY A 79 -15.84 3.36 4.44
CA GLY A 79 -15.46 1.99 4.79
C GLY A 79 -14.80 1.18 3.67
N ALA A 80 -14.52 1.78 2.51
CA ALA A 80 -13.73 1.13 1.47
C ALA A 80 -12.25 1.02 1.87
N THR A 81 -11.69 -0.17 1.73
CA THR A 81 -10.25 -0.41 1.81
C THR A 81 -9.58 0.03 0.51
N ILE A 82 -8.54 0.86 0.60
CA ILE A 82 -7.68 1.17 -0.54
C ILE A 82 -6.85 -0.06 -0.86
N ARG A 83 -6.91 -0.55 -2.10
CA ARG A 83 -6.15 -1.73 -2.55
C ARG A 83 -5.18 -1.34 -3.66
N ILE A 84 -3.89 -1.45 -3.35
CA ILE A 84 -2.79 -1.19 -4.27
C ILE A 84 -2.42 -2.49 -4.97
N PHE A 85 -2.49 -2.46 -6.29
CA PHE A 85 -2.10 -3.56 -7.18
C PHE A 85 -0.99 -3.09 -8.12
N THR A 86 -0.35 -4.03 -8.82
CA THR A 86 0.72 -3.77 -9.80
C THR A 86 0.37 -2.69 -10.81
N LYS A 87 -0.88 -2.66 -11.30
CA LYS A 87 -1.37 -1.62 -12.22
C LYS A 87 -1.33 -0.19 -11.67
N HIS A 88 -1.18 -0.02 -10.36
CA HIS A 88 -1.06 1.28 -9.69
C HIS A 88 0.40 1.67 -9.44
N ILE A 89 1.34 0.75 -9.62
CA ILE A 89 2.77 1.06 -9.47
C ILE A 89 3.20 1.85 -10.71
N PRO A 90 3.76 3.07 -10.55
CA PRO A 90 4.29 3.82 -11.67
C PRO A 90 5.44 3.00 -12.28
N LYS A 91 5.29 2.64 -13.56
CA LYS A 91 6.40 2.04 -14.31
C LYS A 91 7.44 3.13 -14.47
N GLU A 92 8.62 2.98 -13.87
CA GLU A 92 9.75 3.83 -14.25
C GLU A 92 9.92 3.70 -15.76
N GLN A 93 9.72 4.80 -16.47
CA GLN A 93 10.07 4.90 -17.88
C GLN A 93 11.61 4.87 -17.92
N SER A 94 12.17 3.72 -18.32
CA SER A 94 13.58 3.64 -18.73
C SER A 94 13.89 4.60 -19.87
#